data_AF-A0A0G4FXQ8-F1
#
_entry.id   AF-A0A0G4FXQ8-F1
#
_cell.length_a   1.000
_cell.length_b   1.000
_cell.length_c   1.000
_cell.angle_alpha   90.00
_cell.angle_beta   90.00
_cell.angle_gamma   90.00
#
_symmetry.space_group_name_H-M   'P 1'
#
loop_
_entity.id
_entity.type
_entity.pdbx_description
1 polymer ?
#
loop_
_entity_poly.entity_id
_entity_poly.type
_entity_poly.pdbx_seq_one_letter_code
_entity_poly.pdbx_strand_id
1 'polypeptide(L)'
;MATTENVMAEDIRLRKMDSGLDIEEGRALINSPLNIVVFDRPHDPQMTAFLRDISQNTLQGSFPYILKRGMKAENVAAEVKQEFAKMGVKNEIVHGDLMRRFAADVQESCLYMSLLTRNEEVVVSLVRVDHQNHGRMTKSSVTNNSFHINYDTIRLTTTYVGNGIEYVPENFLQRFKDGSIKFNRDTKIEKVGEQKVVVLKGNAFDPDSAEGVGVVHRYPKLNADDPKDFQIILKVDPVVKREGEKFIMF
;
A
#
# COMPACT_ATOMS: atom_id res chain seq x y z
N MET A 1 -11.03 -38.66 26.32
CA MET A 1 -10.68 -37.23 26.23
C MET A 1 -9.49 -37.15 25.29
N ALA A 2 -9.71 -36.79 24.04
CA ALA A 2 -8.65 -36.64 23.06
C ALA A 2 -8.01 -35.26 23.27
N THR A 3 -6.70 -35.27 23.44
CA THR A 3 -5.83 -34.10 23.56
C THR A 3 -5.99 -33.21 22.34
N THR A 4 -6.40 -31.97 22.58
CA THR A 4 -6.44 -30.90 21.59
C THR A 4 -5.01 -30.65 21.12
N GLU A 5 -4.67 -31.14 19.92
CA GLU A 5 -3.49 -30.68 19.21
C GLU A 5 -3.68 -29.17 18.98
N ASN A 6 -2.96 -28.37 19.75
CA ASN A 6 -2.70 -26.97 19.45
C ASN A 6 -1.91 -26.95 18.14
N VAL A 7 -2.63 -26.93 17.01
CA VAL A 7 -2.07 -26.57 15.73
C VAL A 7 -1.55 -25.15 15.90
N MET A 8 -0.23 -25.04 16.00
CA MET A 8 0.51 -23.79 16.13
C MET A 8 0.02 -22.85 15.04
N ALA A 9 -0.61 -21.73 15.44
CA ALA A 9 -0.94 -20.66 14.52
C ALA A 9 0.35 -20.22 13.84
N GLU A 10 0.44 -20.40 12.51
CA GLU A 10 1.63 -20.02 11.77
C GLU A 10 1.80 -18.49 11.82
N ASP A 11 2.89 -18.11 12.48
CA ASP A 11 3.36 -16.75 12.77
C ASP A 11 3.24 -15.76 11.58
N ILE A 12 2.51 -14.65 11.78
CA ILE A 12 2.69 -13.39 11.03
C ILE A 12 4.08 -12.83 11.35
N ARG A 13 5.09 -13.31 10.63
CA ARG A 13 6.44 -12.79 10.79
C ARG A 13 6.56 -11.42 10.11
N LEU A 14 7.17 -10.48 10.81
CA LEU A 14 7.55 -9.15 10.32
C LEU A 14 9.07 -9.07 10.22
N ARG A 15 9.54 -8.43 9.15
CA ARG A 15 10.95 -8.05 9.01
C ARG A 15 11.05 -6.55 8.73
N LYS A 16 11.81 -5.84 9.57
CA LYS A 16 12.22 -4.44 9.33
C LYS A 16 13.66 -4.46 8.83
N MET A 17 13.93 -3.71 7.77
CA MET A 17 15.24 -3.65 7.12
C MET A 17 15.83 -2.25 7.25
N ASP A 18 17.13 -2.19 7.54
CA ASP A 18 17.85 -0.92 7.74
C ASP A 18 18.09 -0.16 6.43
N SER A 19 17.95 -0.79 5.26
CA SER A 19 18.21 -0.15 3.97
C SER A 19 17.42 -0.71 2.79
N GLY A 20 16.71 0.18 2.09
CA GLY A 20 16.38 0.05 0.67
C GLY A 20 15.42 -1.08 0.30
N LEU A 21 15.05 -1.16 -0.98
CA LEU A 21 14.24 -2.25 -1.53
C LEU A 21 15.14 -3.41 -1.94
N ASP A 22 15.14 -4.50 -1.18
CA ASP A 22 15.89 -5.73 -1.49
C ASP A 22 14.96 -6.79 -2.10
N ILE A 23 15.25 -7.17 -3.35
CA ILE A 23 14.42 -8.11 -4.11
C ILE A 23 14.48 -9.53 -3.57
N GLU A 24 15.60 -9.94 -2.96
CA GLU A 24 15.76 -11.26 -2.37
C GLU A 24 14.92 -11.37 -1.11
N GLU A 25 14.91 -10.32 -0.29
CA GLU A 25 14.04 -10.20 0.88
C GLU A 25 12.56 -10.17 0.50
N GLY A 26 12.20 -9.44 -0.56
CA GLY A 26 10.88 -9.52 -1.16
C GLY A 26 10.51 -10.94 -1.57
N ARG A 27 11.41 -11.67 -2.24
CA ARG A 27 11.15 -13.06 -2.66
C ARG A 27 11.04 -14.02 -1.49
N ALA A 28 11.80 -13.79 -0.43
CA ALA A 28 11.65 -14.54 0.82
C ALA A 28 10.24 -14.38 1.38
N LEU A 29 9.61 -13.20 1.27
CA LEU A 29 8.20 -13.00 1.66
C LEU A 29 7.26 -13.95 0.90
N ILE A 30 7.43 -14.12 -0.41
CA ILE A 30 6.52 -14.96 -1.23
C ILE A 30 6.50 -16.41 -0.71
N ASN A 31 7.67 -16.98 -0.43
CA ASN A 31 7.82 -18.41 -0.11
C ASN A 31 7.89 -18.74 1.39
N SER A 32 7.79 -17.76 2.28
CA SER A 32 7.90 -17.95 3.74
C SER A 32 6.58 -17.66 4.46
N PRO A 33 6.41 -18.00 5.75
CA PRO A 33 5.23 -17.57 6.52
C PRO A 33 5.20 -16.05 6.80
N LEU A 34 6.25 -15.31 6.45
CA LEU A 34 6.30 -13.84 6.58
C LEU A 34 5.11 -13.21 5.82
N ASN A 35 4.46 -12.22 6.41
CA ASN A 35 3.34 -11.52 5.75
C ASN A 35 3.63 -10.04 5.49
N ILE A 36 4.65 -9.48 6.13
CA ILE A 36 4.98 -8.07 6.00
C ILE A 36 6.50 -7.88 6.05
N VAL A 37 7.01 -7.12 5.08
CA VAL A 37 8.36 -6.55 5.10
C VAL A 37 8.24 -5.03 5.07
N VAL A 38 8.97 -4.37 5.96
CA VAL A 38 9.06 -2.91 6.00
C VAL A 38 10.48 -2.51 5.65
N PHE A 39 10.60 -1.68 4.62
CA PHE A 39 11.86 -1.14 4.14
C PHE A 39 11.98 0.33 4.52
N ASP A 40 13.15 0.65 5.04
CA ASP A 40 13.55 2.02 5.29
C ASP A 40 13.99 2.69 3.99
N ARG A 41 13.39 3.84 3.69
CA ARG A 41 13.90 4.74 2.66
C ARG A 41 14.63 5.92 3.27
N PRO A 42 15.64 6.47 2.57
CA PRO A 42 16.20 7.75 2.93
C PRO A 42 15.10 8.79 3.04
N HIS A 43 14.99 9.43 4.20
CA HIS A 43 14.02 10.49 4.40
C HIS A 43 14.38 11.69 3.52
N ASP A 44 13.43 12.14 2.71
CA ASP A 44 13.57 13.25 1.78
C ASP A 44 12.53 14.35 2.10
N PRO A 45 12.88 15.32 2.96
CA PRO A 45 11.98 16.41 3.34
C PRO A 45 11.55 17.27 2.14
N GLN A 46 12.41 17.39 1.12
CA GLN A 46 12.11 18.19 -0.07
C GLN A 46 10.99 17.53 -0.89
N MET A 47 11.02 16.20 -1.01
CA MET A 47 9.95 15.45 -1.67
C MET A 47 8.61 15.59 -0.93
N THR A 48 8.62 15.45 0.39
CA THR A 48 7.40 15.62 1.21
C THR A 48 6.82 17.03 1.08
N ALA A 49 7.67 18.07 1.14
CA ALA A 49 7.24 19.45 0.97
C ALA A 49 6.68 19.71 -0.44
N PHE A 50 7.34 19.18 -1.47
CA PHE A 50 6.93 19.27 -2.86
C PHE A 50 5.55 18.64 -3.12
N LEU A 51 5.34 17.41 -2.67
CA LEU A 51 4.08 16.71 -2.86
C LEU A 51 2.94 17.36 -2.07
N ARG A 52 3.24 17.89 -0.88
CA ARG A 52 2.29 18.69 -0.09
C ARG A 52 1.90 19.96 -0.83
N ASP A 53 2.86 20.72 -1.35
CA ASP A 53 2.62 21.97 -2.08
C ASP A 53 1.80 21.73 -3.36
N ILE A 54 2.19 20.78 -4.21
CA ILE A 54 1.41 20.44 -5.41
C ILE A 54 0.00 20.02 -5.02
N SER A 55 -0.13 19.14 -4.04
CA SER A 55 -1.44 18.64 -3.62
C SER A 55 -2.34 19.74 -3.08
N GLN A 56 -1.84 20.64 -2.25
CA GLN A 56 -2.64 21.65 -1.56
C GLN A 56 -2.84 22.91 -2.40
N ASN A 57 -1.78 23.43 -2.99
CA ASN A 57 -1.79 24.76 -3.61
C ASN A 57 -2.05 24.71 -5.12
N THR A 58 -1.55 23.68 -5.81
CA THR A 58 -1.75 23.55 -7.25
C THR A 58 -3.04 22.81 -7.56
N LEU A 59 -3.24 21.66 -6.92
CA LEU A 59 -4.37 20.77 -7.20
C LEU A 59 -5.55 20.99 -6.24
N GLN A 60 -5.41 21.87 -5.25
CA GLN A 60 -6.49 22.26 -4.33
C GLN A 60 -7.19 21.04 -3.69
N GLY A 61 -6.40 20.02 -3.36
CA GLY A 61 -6.90 18.76 -2.80
C GLY A 61 -7.55 17.81 -3.80
N SER A 62 -7.72 18.22 -5.06
CA SER A 62 -8.19 17.39 -6.19
C SER A 62 -7.06 16.50 -6.70
N PHE A 63 -6.37 15.76 -5.81
CA PHE A 63 -5.31 14.80 -6.16
C PHE A 63 -5.90 13.39 -6.17
N PRO A 64 -6.72 13.01 -7.16
CA PRO A 64 -7.70 11.98 -6.97
C PRO A 64 -7.24 10.85 -7.88
N TYR A 65 -6.29 10.06 -7.42
CA TYR A 65 -6.18 8.69 -7.93
C TYR A 65 -5.68 8.58 -9.37
N ILE A 66 -4.36 8.44 -9.56
CA ILE A 66 -3.82 7.90 -10.81
C ILE A 66 -3.93 6.38 -10.73
N LEU A 67 -4.98 5.79 -11.32
CA LEU A 67 -5.09 4.35 -11.53
C LEU A 67 -4.78 3.99 -12.97
N LYS A 68 -3.77 3.13 -13.14
CA LYS A 68 -3.46 2.53 -14.44
C LYS A 68 -3.30 1.03 -14.24
N ARG A 69 -4.10 0.26 -14.97
CA ARG A 69 -4.05 -1.21 -14.99
C ARG A 69 -3.21 -1.66 -16.18
N GLY A 70 -2.48 -2.76 -16.04
CA GLY A 70 -1.70 -3.31 -17.16
C GLY A 70 -0.50 -2.46 -17.54
N MET A 71 0.01 -1.63 -16.63
CA MET A 71 1.11 -0.73 -16.96
C MET A 71 2.44 -1.46 -16.86
N LYS A 72 3.26 -1.39 -17.91
CA LYS A 72 4.65 -1.82 -17.83
C LYS A 72 5.41 -0.95 -16.84
N ALA A 73 6.12 -1.59 -15.92
CA ALA A 73 6.84 -0.88 -14.86
C ALA A 73 7.82 0.18 -15.39
N GLU A 74 8.50 -0.07 -16.53
CA GLU A 74 9.44 0.91 -17.12
C GLU A 74 8.80 2.20 -17.63
N ASN A 75 7.49 2.22 -17.85
CA ASN A 75 6.78 3.36 -18.44
C ASN A 75 6.12 4.27 -17.39
N VAL A 76 6.10 3.85 -16.12
CA VAL A 76 5.32 4.52 -15.06
C VAL A 76 5.77 5.95 -14.83
N ALA A 77 7.07 6.27 -14.89
CA ALA A 77 7.53 7.63 -14.67
C ALA A 77 7.01 8.61 -15.73
N ALA A 78 6.95 8.19 -16.99
CA ALA A 78 6.42 9.01 -18.07
C ALA A 78 4.93 9.27 -17.86
N GLU A 79 4.17 8.24 -17.49
CA GLU A 79 2.74 8.35 -17.23
C GLU A 79 2.44 9.26 -16.03
N VAL A 80 3.16 9.12 -14.91
CA VAL A 80 2.98 9.97 -13.73
C VAL A 80 3.12 11.44 -14.11
N LYS A 81 4.17 11.81 -14.85
CA LYS A 81 4.36 13.19 -15.33
C LYS A 81 3.20 13.64 -16.22
N GLN A 82 2.75 12.79 -17.14
CA GLN A 82 1.66 13.10 -18.05
C GLN A 82 0.34 13.33 -17.30
N GLU A 83 0.04 12.53 -16.28
CA GLU A 83 -1.16 12.68 -15.47
C GLU A 83 -1.15 13.96 -14.63
N PHE A 84 0.00 14.32 -14.03
CA PHE A 84 0.13 15.61 -13.35
C PHE A 84 -0.05 16.80 -14.32
N ALA A 85 0.49 16.69 -15.54
CA ALA A 85 0.26 17.72 -16.57
C ALA A 85 -1.24 17.83 -16.94
N LYS A 86 -1.95 16.70 -17.11
CA LYS A 86 -3.41 16.68 -17.37
C LYS A 86 -4.21 17.30 -16.22
N MET A 87 -3.73 17.17 -14.99
CA MET A 87 -4.34 17.77 -13.80
C MET A 87 -4.04 19.28 -13.66
N GLY A 88 -3.31 19.88 -14.61
CA GLY A 88 -3.04 21.32 -14.61
C GLY A 88 -1.78 21.73 -13.85
N VAL A 89 -0.92 20.78 -13.47
CA VAL A 89 0.40 21.12 -12.91
C VAL A 89 1.24 21.77 -14.00
N LYS A 90 1.85 22.92 -13.66
CA LYS A 90 2.60 23.73 -14.61
C LYS A 90 3.78 22.97 -15.23
N ASN A 91 4.09 23.31 -16.49
CA ASN A 91 5.12 22.60 -17.26
C ASN A 91 6.51 22.66 -16.60
N GLU A 92 6.87 23.81 -16.01
CA GLU A 92 8.14 23.95 -15.28
C GLU A 92 8.24 23.04 -14.06
N ILE A 93 7.11 22.72 -13.42
CA ILE A 93 7.04 21.79 -12.29
C ILE A 93 7.11 20.35 -12.81
N VAL A 94 6.35 20.01 -13.85
CA VAL A 94 6.31 18.65 -14.44
C VAL A 94 7.69 18.21 -14.94
N HIS A 95 8.48 19.13 -15.48
CA HIS A 95 9.84 18.86 -15.96
C HIS A 95 10.95 19.19 -14.95
N GLY A 96 10.59 19.70 -13.78
CA GLY A 96 11.52 20.04 -12.71
C GLY A 96 12.17 18.82 -12.04
N ASP A 97 13.24 19.08 -11.29
CA ASP A 97 14.06 18.03 -10.66
C ASP A 97 13.28 17.19 -9.64
N LEU A 98 12.43 17.82 -8.83
CA LEU A 98 11.63 17.13 -7.81
C LEU A 98 10.59 16.20 -8.46
N MET A 99 9.93 16.62 -9.53
CA MET A 99 9.02 15.74 -10.28
C MET A 99 9.76 14.58 -10.93
N ARG A 100 10.95 14.83 -11.51
CA ARG A 100 11.77 13.75 -12.10
C ARG A 100 12.17 12.71 -11.06
N ARG A 101 12.63 13.15 -9.88
CA ARG A 101 12.96 12.27 -8.76
C ARG A 101 11.74 11.48 -8.26
N PHE A 102 10.61 12.16 -8.09
CA PHE A 102 9.36 11.54 -7.66
C PHE A 102 8.92 10.44 -8.64
N ALA A 103 8.86 10.75 -9.92
CA ALA A 103 8.45 9.81 -10.95
C ALA A 103 9.41 8.62 -11.06
N ALA A 104 10.72 8.85 -10.88
CA ALA A 104 11.72 7.79 -10.84
C ALA A 104 11.51 6.84 -9.64
N ASP A 105 11.23 7.38 -8.45
CA ASP A 105 10.97 6.57 -7.26
C ASP A 105 9.68 5.74 -7.37
N VAL A 106 8.63 6.31 -7.96
CA VAL A 106 7.41 5.56 -8.30
C VAL A 106 7.73 4.42 -9.26
N GLN A 107 8.52 4.69 -10.31
CA GLN A 107 8.93 3.66 -11.27
C GLN A 107 9.79 2.57 -10.63
N GLU A 108 10.73 2.92 -9.75
CA GLU A 108 11.54 1.95 -9.00
C GLU A 108 10.65 1.02 -8.15
N SER A 109 9.66 1.59 -7.47
CA SER A 109 8.67 0.82 -6.70
C SER A 109 7.90 -0.17 -7.58
N CYS A 110 7.56 0.25 -8.81
CA CYS A 110 6.86 -0.59 -9.79
C CYS A 110 7.75 -1.69 -10.36
N LEU A 111 9.01 -1.36 -10.68
CA LEU A 111 10.01 -2.32 -11.15
C LEU A 111 10.29 -3.38 -10.09
N TYR A 112 10.42 -2.97 -8.83
CA TYR A 112 10.56 -3.88 -7.72
C TYR A 112 9.39 -4.88 -7.65
N MET A 113 8.14 -4.40 -7.69
CA MET A 113 6.96 -5.28 -7.68
C MET A 113 6.92 -6.21 -8.89
N SER A 114 7.29 -5.70 -10.07
CA SER A 114 7.35 -6.46 -11.31
C SER A 114 8.36 -7.62 -11.22
N LEU A 115 9.57 -7.34 -10.74
CA LEU A 115 10.63 -8.34 -10.52
C LEU A 115 10.28 -9.34 -9.43
N LEU A 116 9.56 -8.89 -8.41
CA LEU A 116 9.16 -9.69 -7.27
C LEU A 116 8.15 -10.76 -7.70
N THR A 117 7.15 -10.35 -8.47
CA THR A 117 6.05 -11.19 -8.94
C THR A 117 6.32 -11.88 -10.27
N ARG A 118 7.44 -11.55 -10.93
CA ARG A 118 7.75 -11.95 -12.31
C ARG A 118 6.64 -11.55 -13.30
N ASN A 119 6.04 -10.38 -13.08
CA ASN A 119 4.98 -9.83 -13.90
C ASN A 119 5.40 -8.47 -14.43
N GLU A 120 5.55 -8.34 -15.75
CA GLU A 120 5.96 -7.07 -16.37
C GLU A 120 4.94 -5.95 -16.16
N GLU A 121 3.67 -6.31 -15.94
CA GLU A 121 2.57 -5.38 -15.78
C GLU A 121 2.13 -5.28 -14.32
N VAL A 122 1.94 -4.04 -13.89
CA VAL A 122 1.44 -3.70 -12.56
C VAL A 122 0.16 -2.86 -12.66
N VAL A 123 -0.60 -2.88 -11.57
CA VAL A 123 -1.64 -1.91 -11.29
C VAL A 123 -1.05 -0.88 -10.33
N VAL A 124 -1.01 0.37 -10.77
CA VAL A 124 -0.44 1.48 -9.99
C VAL A 124 -1.57 2.39 -9.54
N SER A 125 -1.57 2.76 -8.27
CA SER A 125 -2.51 3.71 -7.69
C SER A 125 -1.77 4.75 -6.84
N LEU A 126 -1.76 6.02 -7.28
CA LEU A 126 -1.25 7.14 -6.48
C LEU A 126 -2.43 7.94 -5.92
N VAL A 127 -2.53 8.01 -4.60
CA VAL A 127 -3.75 8.44 -3.91
C VAL A 127 -3.43 9.49 -2.85
N ARG A 128 -4.23 10.56 -2.80
CA ARG A 128 -4.36 11.39 -1.61
C ARG A 128 -5.55 10.92 -0.78
N VAL A 129 -5.31 10.67 0.49
CA VAL A 129 -6.34 10.28 1.44
C VAL A 129 -6.52 11.43 2.42
N ASP A 130 -7.74 11.98 2.47
CA ASP A 130 -8.16 12.96 3.47
C ASP A 130 -9.61 12.69 3.88
N HIS A 131 -10.09 13.40 4.90
CA HIS A 131 -11.45 13.22 5.40
C HIS A 131 -12.55 13.53 4.39
N GLN A 132 -12.32 14.48 3.50
CA GLN A 132 -13.32 14.99 2.55
C GLN A 132 -13.47 14.08 1.33
N ASN A 133 -12.38 13.44 0.86
CA ASN A 133 -12.41 12.54 -0.29
C ASN A 133 -12.90 11.12 0.05
N HIS A 134 -13.08 10.80 1.33
CA HIS A 134 -13.72 9.54 1.74
C HIS A 134 -15.13 9.35 1.13
N GLY A 135 -15.85 10.41 0.74
CA GLY A 135 -17.17 10.26 0.12
C GLY A 135 -17.17 9.94 -1.38
N ARG A 136 -16.06 10.16 -2.09
CA ARG A 136 -16.02 10.19 -3.57
C ARG A 136 -15.22 9.09 -4.24
N MET A 137 -14.40 8.33 -3.52
CA MET A 137 -13.69 7.20 -4.11
C MET A 137 -14.55 5.91 -4.04
N THR A 138 -14.39 5.02 -5.01
CA THR A 138 -15.19 3.78 -5.11
C THR A 138 -15.01 2.91 -3.85
N LYS A 139 -16.03 2.12 -3.48
CA LYS A 139 -16.08 1.30 -2.25
C LYS A 139 -14.82 0.46 -1.95
N SER A 140 -14.01 0.10 -2.95
CA SER A 140 -12.76 -0.66 -2.76
C SER A 140 -11.58 0.18 -2.25
N SER A 141 -11.68 1.51 -2.28
CA SER A 141 -10.56 2.42 -2.08
C SER A 141 -10.68 3.32 -0.84
N VAL A 142 -11.85 3.37 -0.18
CA VAL A 142 -12.17 4.26 0.95
C VAL A 142 -12.18 3.59 2.33
N THR A 143 -12.38 2.28 2.47
CA THR A 143 -12.86 1.71 3.74
C THR A 143 -11.80 1.14 4.68
N ASN A 144 -10.53 1.54 4.58
CA ASN A 144 -9.46 0.89 5.33
C ASN A 144 -8.99 1.65 6.59
N ASN A 145 -9.86 2.45 7.24
CA ASN A 145 -9.62 2.91 8.62
C ASN A 145 -10.03 1.83 9.65
N SER A 146 -10.82 0.87 9.19
CA SER A 146 -11.08 -0.37 9.91
C SER A 146 -9.95 -1.36 9.62
N PHE A 147 -9.59 -2.11 10.64
CA PHE A 147 -8.69 -3.23 10.49
C PHE A 147 -9.29 -4.25 9.53
N HIS A 148 -8.53 -4.63 8.50
CA HIS A 148 -8.93 -5.57 7.47
C HIS A 148 -7.74 -6.44 7.04
N ILE A 149 -8.06 -7.52 6.32
CA ILE A 149 -7.09 -8.48 5.81
C ILE A 149 -6.69 -8.05 4.40
N ASN A 150 -5.40 -8.14 4.08
CA ASN A 150 -4.97 -8.05 2.69
C ASN A 150 -5.37 -9.34 1.96
N TYR A 151 -6.40 -9.28 1.12
CA TYR A 151 -6.82 -10.43 0.28
C TYR A 151 -6.04 -10.52 -1.03
N ASP A 152 -5.32 -9.45 -1.39
CA ASP A 152 -4.44 -9.46 -2.56
C ASP A 152 -3.21 -10.33 -2.28
N THR A 153 -2.79 -11.15 -3.25
CA THR A 153 -1.66 -12.07 -3.08
C THR A 153 -0.41 -11.34 -2.59
N ILE A 154 -0.11 -10.18 -3.17
CA ILE A 154 0.97 -9.31 -2.71
C ILE A 154 0.70 -7.86 -3.11
N ARG A 155 1.02 -6.91 -2.24
CA ARG A 155 0.87 -5.46 -2.44
C ARG A 155 2.08 -4.73 -1.94
N LEU A 156 2.55 -3.73 -2.67
CA LEU A 156 3.52 -2.76 -2.20
C LEU A 156 2.79 -1.45 -1.89
N THR A 157 3.07 -0.87 -0.73
CA THR A 157 2.58 0.44 -0.32
C THR A 157 3.75 1.33 0.05
N THR A 158 3.79 2.52 -0.52
CA THR A 158 4.75 3.58 -0.16
C THR A 158 3.97 4.79 0.32
N THR A 159 4.41 5.40 1.41
CA THR A 159 3.81 6.66 1.91
C THR A 159 4.80 7.80 1.79
N TYR A 160 4.42 8.87 1.09
CA TYR A 160 5.26 10.05 0.88
C TYR A 160 4.95 11.22 1.82
N VAL A 161 3.69 11.31 2.23
CA VAL A 161 3.18 12.33 3.16
C VAL A 161 2.28 11.64 4.17
N GLY A 162 2.48 11.93 5.46
CA GLY A 162 1.70 11.37 6.56
C GLY A 162 2.16 9.97 6.97
N ASN A 163 1.55 9.43 8.02
CA ASN A 163 1.86 8.06 8.48
C ASN A 163 1.33 7.03 7.48
N GLY A 164 2.05 5.91 7.32
CA GLY A 164 1.72 4.88 6.36
C GLY A 164 0.66 3.91 6.83
N ILE A 165 1.06 2.72 7.24
CA ILE A 165 0.15 1.63 7.62
C ILE A 165 0.18 1.44 9.14
N GLU A 166 -0.97 1.24 9.76
CA GLU A 166 -1.06 0.67 11.11
C GLU A 166 -1.34 -0.83 11.01
N TYR A 167 -0.65 -1.61 11.82
CA TYR A 167 -0.83 -3.07 11.87
C TYR A 167 -0.77 -3.56 13.31
N VAL A 168 -1.19 -4.80 13.49
CA VAL A 168 -1.29 -5.44 14.78
C VAL A 168 -0.31 -6.62 14.80
N PRO A 169 0.71 -6.61 15.68
CA PRO A 169 1.59 -7.76 15.90
C PRO A 169 0.80 -8.97 16.44
N GLU A 170 1.33 -10.18 16.26
CA GLU A 170 0.68 -11.50 16.46
C GLU A 170 -0.15 -11.74 17.74
N ASN A 171 -1.05 -12.74 17.67
CA ASN A 171 -1.82 -13.37 18.77
C ASN A 171 -2.91 -12.53 19.43
N PHE A 172 -3.02 -11.26 19.08
CA PHE A 172 -3.93 -10.33 19.72
C PHE A 172 -5.26 -10.14 18.99
N LEU A 173 -5.42 -10.81 17.85
CA LEU A 173 -6.55 -10.64 16.96
C LEU A 173 -7.07 -12.00 16.50
N GLN A 174 -8.27 -12.34 16.95
CA GLN A 174 -8.98 -13.54 16.49
C GLN A 174 -9.80 -13.21 15.26
N ARG A 175 -9.72 -14.07 14.27
CA ARG A 175 -10.51 -14.01 13.05
C ARG A 175 -11.50 -15.15 13.06
N PHE A 176 -12.64 -14.91 12.45
CA PHE A 176 -13.70 -15.88 12.34
C PHE A 176 -14.09 -16.03 10.87
N LYS A 177 -14.61 -17.20 10.51
CA LYS A 177 -15.08 -17.52 9.14
C LYS A 177 -16.12 -16.53 8.59
N ASP A 178 -16.86 -15.86 9.48
CA ASP A 178 -17.82 -14.82 9.11
C ASP A 178 -17.16 -13.48 8.69
N GLY A 179 -15.83 -13.44 8.61
CA GLY A 179 -15.05 -12.25 8.28
C GLY A 179 -14.92 -11.26 9.44
N SER A 180 -15.49 -11.57 10.61
CA SER A 180 -15.35 -10.71 11.78
C SER A 180 -13.95 -10.81 12.38
N ILE A 181 -13.52 -9.67 12.93
CA ILE A 181 -12.23 -9.50 13.59
C ILE A 181 -12.51 -9.12 15.04
N LYS A 182 -12.03 -9.93 16.00
CA LYS A 182 -12.04 -9.58 17.42
C LYS A 182 -10.66 -9.15 17.87
N PHE A 183 -10.64 -8.04 18.59
CA PHE A 183 -9.44 -7.40 19.09
C PHE A 183 -9.36 -7.58 20.61
N ASN A 184 -8.19 -7.96 21.12
CA ASN A 184 -7.90 -7.74 22.53
C ASN A 184 -7.73 -6.23 22.76
N ARG A 185 -8.45 -5.62 23.70
CA ARG A 185 -8.40 -4.17 23.93
C ARG A 185 -7.02 -3.65 24.32
N ASP A 186 -6.17 -4.51 24.88
CA ASP A 186 -4.83 -4.15 25.37
C ASP A 186 -3.74 -4.30 24.30
N THR A 187 -4.13 -4.63 23.07
CA THR A 187 -3.20 -4.88 21.98
C THR A 187 -2.50 -3.61 21.52
N LYS A 188 -1.18 -3.68 21.44
CA LYS A 188 -0.37 -2.59 20.90
C LYS A 188 -0.51 -2.52 19.37
N ILE A 189 -1.07 -1.42 18.87
CA ILE A 189 -1.08 -1.10 17.43
C ILE A 189 0.29 -0.54 17.06
N GLU A 190 0.97 -1.19 16.12
CA GLU A 190 2.20 -0.67 15.52
C GLU A 190 1.90 0.20 14.31
N LYS A 191 2.83 1.11 14.01
CA LYS A 191 2.70 2.09 12.95
C LYS A 191 3.96 2.11 12.09
N VAL A 192 3.75 2.09 10.78
CA VAL A 192 4.77 2.40 9.79
C VAL A 192 4.77 3.91 9.58
N GLY A 193 5.93 4.53 9.79
CA GLY A 193 6.11 5.97 9.67
C GLY A 193 6.04 6.49 8.23
N GLU A 194 6.16 7.80 8.08
CA GLU A 194 6.29 8.47 6.78
C GLU A 194 7.56 8.00 6.03
N GLN A 195 7.51 7.98 4.70
CA GLN A 195 8.63 7.61 3.83
C GLN A 195 9.17 6.20 4.08
N LYS A 196 8.28 5.25 4.29
CA LYS A 196 8.60 3.82 4.33
C LYS A 196 7.93 3.11 3.16
N VAL A 197 8.49 1.97 2.79
CA VAL A 197 7.84 1.02 1.89
C VAL A 197 7.44 -0.21 2.66
N VAL A 198 6.24 -0.69 2.39
CA VAL A 198 5.69 -1.90 2.99
C VAL A 198 5.32 -2.85 1.87
N VAL A 199 5.82 -4.08 1.93
CA VAL A 199 5.33 -5.17 1.09
C VAL A 199 4.49 -6.07 1.97
N LEU A 200 3.22 -6.22 1.60
CA LEU A 200 2.23 -7.02 2.27
C LEU A 200 1.93 -8.25 1.43
N LYS A 201 1.93 -9.43 2.05
CA LYS A 201 1.45 -10.66 1.42
C LYS A 201 0.10 -11.04 1.99
N GLY A 202 -0.90 -11.15 1.11
CA GLY A 202 -2.18 -11.75 1.45
C GLY A 202 -2.10 -13.25 1.32
N ASN A 203 -2.45 -13.95 2.40
CA ASN A 203 -2.49 -15.42 2.44
C ASN A 203 -3.91 -15.98 2.23
N ALA A 204 -4.90 -15.11 2.02
CA ALA A 204 -6.29 -15.49 1.95
C ALA A 204 -6.93 -14.97 0.66
N PHE A 205 -7.57 -15.85 -0.09
CA PHE A 205 -8.28 -15.50 -1.32
C PHE A 205 -9.73 -15.11 -1.04
N ASP A 206 -10.29 -15.60 0.07
CA ASP A 206 -11.65 -15.35 0.55
C ASP A 206 -11.69 -15.37 2.10
N PRO A 207 -12.79 -14.92 2.74
CA PRO A 207 -12.90 -14.89 4.21
C PRO A 207 -12.77 -16.27 4.88
N ASP A 208 -13.24 -17.34 4.23
CA ASP A 208 -13.22 -18.70 4.79
C ASP A 208 -11.78 -19.26 4.86
N SER A 209 -10.94 -18.92 3.88
CA SER A 209 -9.51 -19.21 3.86
C SER A 209 -8.66 -18.24 4.69
N ALA A 210 -9.27 -17.19 5.27
CA ALA A 210 -8.59 -16.16 6.04
C ALA A 210 -8.59 -16.38 7.56
N GLU A 211 -9.27 -17.40 8.06
CA GLU A 211 -9.32 -17.71 9.49
C GLU A 211 -7.89 -17.99 10.01
N GLY A 212 -7.45 -17.19 10.99
CA GLY A 212 -6.13 -17.32 11.62
C GLY A 212 -4.92 -16.89 10.78
N VAL A 213 -5.05 -16.50 9.50
CA VAL A 213 -3.89 -16.29 8.60
C VAL A 213 -3.83 -14.91 7.93
N GLY A 214 -2.63 -14.42 7.57
CA GLY A 214 -2.43 -13.16 6.82
C GLY A 214 -2.19 -11.93 7.71
N VAL A 215 -1.89 -10.75 7.17
CA VAL A 215 -1.72 -9.52 7.99
C VAL A 215 -3.04 -8.74 8.13
N VAL A 216 -3.36 -8.35 9.37
CA VAL A 216 -4.39 -7.34 9.64
C VAL A 216 -3.75 -5.97 9.69
N HIS A 217 -4.25 -5.07 8.86
CA HIS A 217 -3.72 -3.73 8.75
C HIS A 217 -4.82 -2.72 8.43
N ARG A 218 -4.47 -1.44 8.52
CA ARG A 218 -5.32 -0.32 8.16
C ARG A 218 -4.47 0.90 7.80
N TYR A 219 -5.07 1.90 7.20
CA TYR A 219 -4.50 3.24 7.19
C TYR A 219 -4.86 3.96 8.50
N PRO A 220 -3.95 4.77 9.07
CA PRO A 220 -4.23 5.60 10.23
C PRO A 220 -5.48 6.44 10.02
N LYS A 221 -6.30 6.50 11.08
CA LYS A 221 -7.43 7.43 11.11
C LYS A 221 -6.90 8.85 11.13
N LEU A 222 -7.27 9.64 10.13
CA LEU A 222 -6.96 11.07 10.06
C LEU A 222 -7.82 11.84 11.08
N ASN A 223 -7.52 13.11 11.33
CA ASN A 223 -8.32 14.05 12.09
C ASN A 223 -9.22 14.87 11.15
N ALA A 224 -10.55 14.77 11.34
CA ALA A 224 -11.53 15.43 10.48
C ALA A 224 -11.51 16.96 10.63
N ASP A 225 -11.04 17.44 11.77
CA ASP A 225 -11.01 18.86 12.10
C ASP A 225 -9.70 19.53 11.66
N ASP A 226 -8.73 18.78 11.14
CA ASP A 226 -7.46 19.31 10.63
C ASP A 226 -7.35 19.16 9.10
N PRO A 227 -7.55 20.25 8.32
CA PRO A 227 -7.43 20.21 6.86
C PRO A 227 -5.99 19.95 6.36
N LYS A 228 -4.99 19.98 7.26
CA LYS A 228 -3.60 19.62 6.96
C LYS A 228 -3.33 18.13 7.19
N ASP A 229 -4.27 17.40 7.79
CA ASP A 229 -4.15 15.96 8.06
C ASP A 229 -4.63 15.15 6.85
N PHE A 230 -3.66 14.73 6.04
CA PHE A 230 -3.86 13.90 4.87
C PHE A 230 -2.63 13.03 4.61
N GLN A 231 -2.81 11.99 3.81
CA GLN A 231 -1.74 11.11 3.35
C GLN A 231 -1.59 11.16 1.84
N ILE A 232 -0.37 10.94 1.34
CA ILE A 232 -0.11 10.63 -0.07
C ILE A 232 0.55 9.25 -0.15
N ILE A 233 -0.14 8.33 -0.81
CA ILE A 233 0.16 6.90 -0.80
C ILE A 233 0.24 6.39 -2.23
N LEU A 234 1.32 5.68 -2.53
CA LEU A 234 1.43 4.84 -3.71
C LEU A 234 1.09 3.40 -3.33
N LYS A 235 0.22 2.76 -4.10
CA LYS A 235 -0.05 1.33 -4.08
C LYS A 235 0.37 0.73 -5.41
N VAL A 236 1.05 -0.41 -5.34
CA VAL A 236 1.44 -1.19 -6.52
C VAL A 236 1.03 -2.63 -6.28
N ASP A 237 0.20 -3.14 -7.18
CA ASP A 237 -0.29 -4.52 -7.18
C ASP A 237 0.14 -5.22 -8.48
N PRO A 238 0.41 -6.53 -8.47
CA PRO A 238 0.59 -7.27 -9.71
C PRO A 238 -0.72 -7.36 -10.50
N VAL A 239 -0.63 -7.40 -11.83
CA VAL A 239 -1.80 -7.71 -12.66
C VAL A 239 -2.12 -9.20 -12.53
N VAL A 240 -3.27 -9.54 -11.94
CA VAL A 240 -3.72 -10.93 -11.87
C VAL A 240 -4.17 -11.39 -13.26
N LYS A 241 -3.37 -12.24 -13.91
CA LYS A 241 -3.75 -12.94 -15.14
C LYS A 241 -4.42 -14.26 -14.74
N ARG A 242 -5.75 -14.35 -14.80
CA ARG A 242 -6.45 -15.65 -14.68
C ARG A 242 -6.40 -16.34 -16.04
N GLU A 243 -5.97 -17.59 -16.09
CA GLU A 243 -6.09 -18.39 -17.32
C GLU A 243 -7.56 -18.56 -17.70
N GLY A 244 -7.93 -18.18 -18.92
CA GLY A 244 -9.24 -18.50 -19.51
C GLY A 244 -10.40 -17.51 -19.31
N GLU A 245 -10.25 -16.43 -18.52
CA GLU A 245 -11.35 -15.44 -18.33
C GLU A 245 -10.95 -14.02 -18.74
N LYS A 246 -11.86 -13.34 -19.46
CA LYS A 246 -11.82 -11.90 -19.71
C LYS A 246 -11.79 -11.18 -18.35
N PHE A 247 -10.92 -10.18 -18.24
CA PHE A 247 -10.75 -9.28 -17.10
C PHE A 247 -12.06 -9.02 -16.34
N ILE A 248 -12.18 -9.54 -15.10
CA ILE A 248 -13.25 -9.11 -14.20
C ILE A 248 -12.88 -7.71 -13.73
N MET A 249 -13.60 -6.73 -14.29
CA MET A 249 -13.54 -5.34 -13.83
C MET A 249 -14.16 -5.28 -12.42
N PHE A 250 -13.32 -5.21 -11.39
CA PHE A 250 -13.72 -4.58 -10.12
C PHE A 250 -13.60 -3.06 -10.23
#